data_AF-A0A946VRX5-F1
#
_entry.id   AF-A0A946VRX5-F1
#
_cell.length_a   1.000
_cell.length_b   1.000
_cell.length_c   1.000
_cell.angle_alpha   90.00
_cell.angle_beta   90.00
_cell.angle_gamma   90.00
#
_symmetry.space_group_name_H-M   'P 1'
#
loop_
_entity.id
_entity.type
_entity.pdbx_description
1 polymer ?
#
loop_
_entity_poly.entity_id
_entity_poly.type
_entity_poly.pdbx_seq_one_letter_code
_entity_poly.pdbx_strand_id
1 'polypeptide(L)'
;MKPLSLRLLPLALGLLGASAMAQDAPTFYADALPVFQKNCVACHQENPPDVGGISAPMSLGNYDEAKIWAPLIRRAVETGYMPPWGAHERHQGEFIGERYLDKAEKDLLVAWVDGGAQEGNPADAQNNANQSIEIGGTMLPPSGWWIGDPDLVVQFQEPIHVGDDVEDWQPTVRMPVPEGAHTEPKWISKAELDPGGPHVHHIVSSHMGVGVPGRGPFTYPEGWGVLLPENPFITVNMHYHKDTGPGTGVDDLTRAGFKFYEEGDVIDYVVETNLLPHRGWTIPAGASNHEVNNSFDIEEDIYLLSMGPHMH
;
A
#
# COMPACT_ATOMS: atom_id res chain seq x y z
N MET A 1 65.09 61.88 32.31
CA MET A 1 64.32 60.96 33.18
C MET A 1 62.99 61.61 33.56
N LYS A 2 61.90 61.21 32.90
CA LYS A 2 60.49 61.39 33.29
C LYS A 2 59.70 60.28 32.54
N PRO A 3 58.71 59.62 33.17
CA PRO A 3 58.36 58.24 32.85
C PRO A 3 57.35 58.10 31.70
N LEU A 4 57.49 57.02 30.92
CA LEU A 4 56.52 56.54 29.93
C LEU A 4 55.24 56.07 30.64
N SER A 5 54.10 56.68 30.32
CA SER A 5 52.77 56.24 30.76
C SER A 5 52.17 55.28 29.74
N LEU A 6 52.23 53.98 30.06
CA LEU A 6 51.60 52.92 29.28
C LEU A 6 50.09 52.95 29.50
N ARG A 7 49.32 53.43 28.51
CA ARG A 7 47.85 53.34 28.50
C ARG A 7 47.44 52.00 27.91
N LEU A 8 46.96 51.07 28.74
CA LEU A 8 46.22 49.89 28.28
C LEU A 8 44.85 50.34 27.76
N LEU A 9 44.59 50.14 26.47
CA LEU A 9 43.24 50.15 25.91
C LEU A 9 42.60 48.78 26.15
N PRO A 10 41.38 48.69 26.73
CA PRO A 10 40.66 47.43 26.78
C PRO A 10 40.13 47.09 25.38
N LEU A 11 40.51 45.93 24.88
CA LEU A 11 39.98 45.33 23.66
C LEU A 11 38.54 44.87 23.95
N ALA A 12 37.54 45.67 23.57
CA ALA A 12 36.14 45.28 23.65
C ALA A 12 35.86 44.21 22.56
N LEU A 13 35.87 42.95 22.97
CA LEU A 13 35.47 41.83 22.14
C LEU A 13 33.94 41.86 21.99
N GLY A 14 33.45 42.49 20.92
CA GLY A 14 32.04 42.49 20.57
C GLY A 14 31.61 41.09 20.15
N LEU A 15 30.90 40.38 21.04
CA LEU A 15 30.10 39.22 20.64
C LEU A 15 28.95 39.71 19.75
N LEU A 16 29.16 39.62 18.43
CA LEU A 16 28.06 39.57 17.47
C LEU A 16 27.37 38.23 17.66
N GLY A 17 26.40 38.18 18.57
CA GLY A 17 25.45 37.09 18.65
C GLY A 17 24.61 37.11 17.38
N ALA A 18 24.93 36.25 16.42
CA ALA A 18 24.00 35.88 15.38
C ALA A 18 22.85 35.13 16.09
N SER A 19 21.75 35.83 16.35
CA SER A 19 20.47 35.17 16.61
C SER A 19 20.13 34.40 15.34
N ALA A 20 20.53 33.13 15.28
CA ALA A 20 19.85 32.19 14.42
C ALA A 20 18.39 32.23 14.88
N MET A 21 17.50 32.77 14.04
CA MET A 21 16.09 32.53 14.23
C MET A 21 15.95 31.01 14.18
N ALA A 22 15.72 30.38 15.33
CA ALA A 22 15.24 29.02 15.36
C ALA A 22 13.97 29.07 14.53
N GLN A 23 13.99 28.46 13.34
CA GLN A 23 12.77 28.22 12.61
C GLN A 23 11.96 27.32 13.54
N ASP A 24 10.84 27.84 14.03
CA ASP A 24 9.97 27.07 14.93
C ASP A 24 9.66 25.74 14.23
N ALA A 25 9.79 24.65 14.98
CA ALA A 25 9.54 23.34 14.44
C ALA A 25 8.11 23.28 13.87
N PRO A 26 7.89 22.56 12.76
CA PRO A 26 6.54 22.36 12.24
C PRO A 26 5.61 21.81 13.33
N THR A 27 4.33 22.10 13.21
CA THR A 27 3.29 21.64 14.15
C THR A 27 2.29 20.73 13.46
N PHE A 28 1.55 19.95 14.24
CA PHE A 28 0.62 18.97 13.70
C PHE A 28 -0.49 19.64 12.89
N TYR A 29 -1.25 20.57 13.48
CA TYR A 29 -2.43 21.13 12.81
C TYR A 29 -2.12 22.08 11.65
N ALA A 30 -1.03 22.86 11.76
CA ALA A 30 -0.66 23.80 10.71
C ALA A 30 0.07 23.14 9.54
N ASP A 31 0.96 22.17 9.83
CA ASP A 31 1.94 21.69 8.86
C ASP A 31 1.80 20.20 8.53
N ALA A 32 1.75 19.30 9.54
CA ALA A 32 1.77 17.85 9.28
C ALA A 32 0.42 17.29 8.83
N LEU A 33 -0.69 17.77 9.41
CA LEU A 33 -2.04 17.31 9.13
C LEU A 33 -2.43 17.45 7.64
N PRO A 34 -2.14 18.56 6.93
CA PRO A 34 -2.36 18.64 5.48
C PRO A 34 -1.64 17.53 4.69
N VAL A 35 -0.40 17.22 5.06
CA VAL A 35 0.37 16.15 4.42
C VAL A 35 -0.26 14.79 4.70
N PHE A 36 -0.68 14.54 5.94
CA PHE A 36 -1.40 13.31 6.29
C PHE A 36 -2.75 13.21 5.58
N GLN A 37 -3.53 14.28 5.50
CA GLN A 37 -4.82 14.31 4.80
C GLN A 37 -4.66 13.97 3.32
N LYS A 38 -3.65 14.57 2.66
CA LYS A 38 -3.37 14.32 1.25
C LYS A 38 -2.92 12.88 0.98
N ASN A 39 -2.04 12.32 1.81
CA ASN A 39 -1.30 11.10 1.45
C ASN A 39 -1.66 9.85 2.27
N CYS A 40 -2.17 10.02 3.49
CA CYS A 40 -2.21 8.95 4.50
C CYS A 40 -3.60 8.67 5.06
N VAL A 41 -4.41 9.71 5.32
CA VAL A 41 -5.70 9.61 6.04
C VAL A 41 -6.70 8.72 5.29
N ALA A 42 -6.58 8.58 3.97
CA ALA A 42 -7.44 7.66 3.22
C ALA A 42 -7.42 6.22 3.75
N CYS A 43 -6.28 5.76 4.29
CA CYS A 43 -6.19 4.49 5.00
C CYS A 43 -6.09 4.69 6.52
N HIS A 44 -5.41 5.75 6.98
CA HIS A 44 -5.17 6.07 8.39
C HIS A 44 -6.20 7.08 8.94
N GLN A 45 -7.48 6.71 8.90
CA GLN A 45 -8.58 7.45 9.51
C GLN A 45 -9.09 6.72 10.76
N GLU A 46 -9.93 7.37 11.58
CA GLU A 46 -10.46 6.77 12.84
C GLU A 46 -11.24 5.47 12.62
N ASN A 47 -11.95 5.37 11.50
CA ASN A 47 -12.61 4.14 11.05
C ASN A 47 -11.93 3.68 9.77
N PRO A 48 -10.73 3.08 9.87
CA PRO A 48 -9.94 2.73 8.70
C PRO A 48 -10.69 1.70 7.85
N PRO A 49 -10.60 1.81 6.51
CA PRO A 49 -11.12 0.78 5.64
C PRO A 49 -10.35 -0.53 5.82
N ASP A 50 -11.06 -1.66 5.78
CA ASP A 50 -10.44 -2.97 5.61
C ASP A 50 -10.15 -3.18 4.12
N VAL A 51 -8.88 -3.02 3.74
CA VAL A 51 -8.43 -3.15 2.36
C VAL A 51 -7.63 -4.43 2.24
N GLY A 52 -8.22 -5.46 1.64
CA GLY A 52 -7.58 -6.76 1.45
C GLY A 52 -7.26 -7.46 2.77
N GLY A 53 -8.09 -7.33 3.81
CA GLY A 53 -7.92 -8.02 5.10
C GLY A 53 -7.01 -7.30 6.10
N ILE A 54 -6.61 -6.05 5.82
CA ILE A 54 -5.86 -5.20 6.75
C ILE A 54 -6.50 -3.81 6.86
N SER A 55 -6.58 -3.35 8.09
CA SER A 55 -6.89 -1.97 8.47
C SER A 55 -5.67 -1.28 9.05
N ALA A 56 -5.49 0.01 8.77
CA ALA A 56 -4.43 0.79 9.39
C ALA A 56 -4.61 0.83 10.93
N PRO A 57 -3.55 0.63 11.73
CA PRO A 57 -3.70 0.45 13.17
C PRO A 57 -3.95 1.74 13.96
N MET A 58 -3.93 2.90 13.28
CA MET A 58 -4.05 4.22 13.88
C MET A 58 -4.56 5.26 12.88
N SER A 59 -5.23 6.27 13.42
CA SER A 59 -5.60 7.49 12.73
C SER A 59 -4.43 8.47 12.67
N LEU A 60 -4.22 9.08 11.52
CA LEU A 60 -3.33 10.23 11.32
C LEU A 60 -4.11 11.54 11.14
N GLY A 61 -5.44 11.47 11.27
CA GLY A 61 -6.32 12.64 11.27
C GLY A 61 -6.43 13.33 12.63
N ASN A 62 -6.00 12.69 13.72
CA ASN A 62 -5.99 13.26 15.06
C ASN A 62 -4.57 13.28 15.66
N TYR A 63 -4.28 14.33 16.44
CA TYR A 63 -2.95 14.56 16.99
C TYR A 63 -2.56 13.51 18.04
N ASP A 64 -3.50 13.14 18.92
CA ASP A 64 -3.21 12.27 20.06
C ASP A 64 -2.70 10.90 19.61
N GLU A 65 -3.28 10.32 18.56
CA GLU A 65 -2.76 9.09 17.96
C GLU A 65 -1.49 9.33 17.15
N ALA A 66 -1.49 10.34 16.26
CA ALA A 66 -0.32 10.60 15.41
C ALA A 66 0.96 10.83 16.22
N LYS A 67 0.87 11.49 17.38
CA LYS A 67 2.00 11.71 18.29
C LYS A 67 2.56 10.41 18.87
N ILE A 68 1.71 9.46 19.25
CA ILE A 68 2.14 8.17 19.80
C ILE A 68 2.97 7.41 18.76
N TRP A 69 2.56 7.49 17.49
CA TRP A 69 3.22 6.80 16.38
C TRP A 69 4.32 7.61 15.70
N ALA A 70 4.58 8.86 16.12
CA ALA A 70 5.54 9.76 15.49
C ALA A 70 6.92 9.15 15.17
N PRO A 71 7.58 8.39 16.08
CA PRO A 71 8.86 7.74 15.76
C PRO A 71 8.77 6.72 14.62
N LEU A 72 7.65 5.98 14.54
CA LEU A 72 7.41 4.99 13.49
C LEU A 72 7.02 5.65 12.17
N ILE A 73 6.22 6.73 12.22
CA ILE A 73 5.89 7.55 11.05
C ILE A 73 7.17 8.09 10.41
N ARG A 74 8.07 8.68 11.21
CA ARG A 74 9.38 9.17 10.75
C ARG A 74 10.15 8.09 10.01
N ARG A 75 10.31 6.91 10.64
CA ARG A 75 11.04 5.79 10.01
C ARG A 75 10.36 5.34 8.71
N ALA A 76 9.05 5.17 8.71
CA ALA A 76 8.31 4.69 7.55
C ALA A 76 8.41 5.65 6.34
N VAL A 77 8.31 6.95 6.60
CA VAL A 77 8.46 8.00 5.58
C VAL A 77 9.93 8.13 5.12
N GLU A 78 10.89 8.04 6.05
CA GLU A 78 12.32 8.06 5.72
C GLU A 78 12.76 6.91 4.82
N THR A 79 12.29 5.69 5.09
CA THR A 79 12.65 4.52 4.28
C THR A 79 11.81 4.39 3.01
N GLY A 80 10.80 5.25 2.81
CA GLY A 80 9.85 5.11 1.71
C GLY A 80 8.93 3.89 1.84
N TYR A 81 8.80 3.36 3.06
CA TYR A 81 7.86 2.27 3.35
C TYR A 81 6.41 2.75 3.28
N MET A 82 6.18 4.00 3.71
CA MET A 82 4.88 4.66 3.60
C MET A 82 5.00 5.98 2.83
N PRO A 83 3.98 6.33 2.04
CA PRO A 83 2.88 5.47 1.60
C PRO A 83 3.40 4.33 0.70
N PRO A 84 2.71 3.18 0.62
CA PRO A 84 3.22 2.04 -0.13
C PRO A 84 3.28 2.36 -1.62
N TRP A 85 4.48 2.30 -2.20
CA TRP A 85 4.70 2.45 -3.63
C TRP A 85 5.93 1.66 -4.07
N GLY A 86 5.73 0.71 -4.99
CA GLY A 86 6.77 -0.24 -5.38
C GLY A 86 7.69 0.22 -6.52
N ALA A 87 7.30 1.26 -7.28
CA ALA A 87 8.09 1.70 -8.43
C ALA A 87 9.22 2.63 -8.00
N HIS A 88 10.39 2.45 -8.62
CA HIS A 88 11.56 3.29 -8.37
C HIS A 88 11.30 4.74 -8.80
N GLU A 89 11.78 5.72 -8.02
CA GLU A 89 11.60 7.19 -8.25
C GLU A 89 11.99 7.69 -9.65
N ARG A 90 12.76 6.90 -10.42
CA ARG A 90 13.18 7.28 -11.77
C ARG A 90 12.04 7.25 -12.77
N HIS A 91 10.96 6.55 -12.42
CA HIS A 91 9.73 6.39 -13.19
C HIS A 91 8.60 7.30 -12.66
N GLN A 92 8.91 8.28 -11.82
CA GLN A 92 7.92 9.21 -11.32
C GLN A 92 7.27 10.01 -12.46
N GLY A 93 5.94 10.01 -12.50
CA GLY A 93 5.11 10.61 -13.53
C GLY A 93 4.76 9.67 -14.68
N GLU A 94 5.17 8.40 -14.63
CA GLU A 94 4.89 7.42 -15.69
C GLU A 94 3.63 6.57 -15.41
N PHE A 95 3.31 6.33 -14.13
CA PHE A 95 2.21 5.44 -13.75
C PHE A 95 0.96 6.22 -13.30
N ILE A 96 -0.20 5.59 -13.44
CA ILE A 96 -1.45 6.12 -12.89
C ILE A 96 -1.51 5.77 -11.39
N GLY A 97 -1.86 6.75 -10.56
CA GLY A 97 -2.08 6.53 -9.12
C GLY A 97 -0.81 6.44 -8.29
N GLU A 98 0.28 7.10 -8.73
CA GLU A 98 1.54 7.14 -7.97
C GLU A 98 1.35 7.71 -6.57
N ARG A 99 2.01 7.07 -5.60
CA ARG A 99 1.96 7.46 -4.19
C ARG A 99 3.36 7.83 -3.71
N TYR A 100 3.94 8.86 -4.31
CA TYR A 100 5.16 9.47 -3.80
C TYR A 100 4.83 10.55 -2.78
N LEU A 101 5.64 10.64 -1.72
CA LEU A 101 5.74 11.85 -0.92
C LEU A 101 6.79 12.75 -1.56
N ASP A 102 6.43 14.01 -1.80
CA ASP A 102 7.40 14.98 -2.27
C ASP A 102 8.46 15.20 -1.19
N LYS A 103 9.70 15.51 -1.59
CA LYS A 103 10.81 15.72 -0.65
C LYS A 103 10.46 16.74 0.44
N ALA A 104 9.75 17.81 0.09
CA ALA A 104 9.32 18.83 1.05
C ALA A 104 8.32 18.29 2.08
N GLU A 105 7.38 17.45 1.67
CA GLU A 105 6.39 16.82 2.56
C GLU A 105 7.09 15.83 3.50
N LYS A 106 8.01 15.04 2.96
CA LYS A 106 8.86 14.12 3.73
C LYS A 106 9.70 14.86 4.78
N ASP A 107 10.43 15.89 4.37
CA ASP A 107 11.28 16.69 5.26
C ASP A 107 10.44 17.39 6.34
N LEU A 108 9.24 17.87 5.99
CA LEU A 108 8.30 18.48 6.92
C LEU A 108 7.86 17.48 8.00
N LEU A 109 7.43 16.28 7.62
CA LEU A 109 7.02 15.26 8.58
C LEU A 109 8.19 14.83 9.49
N VAL A 110 9.39 14.67 8.93
CA VAL A 110 10.59 14.35 9.72
C VAL A 110 10.92 15.48 10.69
N ALA A 111 10.88 16.74 10.24
CA ALA A 111 11.14 17.90 11.09
C ALA A 111 10.08 18.10 12.19
N TRP A 112 8.81 17.80 11.91
CA TRP A 112 7.75 17.78 12.92
C TRP A 112 8.06 16.77 14.04
N VAL A 113 8.45 15.55 13.66
CA VAL A 113 8.82 14.50 14.63
C VAL A 113 10.09 14.87 15.40
N ASP A 114 11.14 15.33 14.72
CA ASP A 114 12.41 15.73 15.33
C ASP A 114 12.26 16.95 16.25
N GLY A 115 11.28 17.81 15.97
CA GLY A 115 10.86 18.95 16.79
C GLY A 115 10.01 18.57 18.01
N GLY A 116 9.80 17.28 18.26
CA GLY A 116 9.05 16.75 19.40
C GLY A 116 7.57 16.47 19.12
N ALA A 117 7.17 16.37 17.84
CA ALA A 117 5.79 16.16 17.40
C ALA A 117 4.84 17.18 18.06
N GLN A 118 5.10 18.47 17.84
CA GLN A 118 4.33 19.54 18.49
C GLN A 118 2.90 19.60 17.96
N GLU A 119 1.94 19.85 18.84
CA GLU A 119 0.52 19.91 18.48
C GLU A 119 0.18 21.11 17.60
N GLY A 120 0.66 22.30 17.98
CA GLY A 120 0.22 23.56 17.38
C GLY A 120 -1.20 23.94 17.84
N ASN A 121 -1.88 24.76 17.04
CA ASN A 121 -3.22 25.25 17.35
C ASN A 121 -4.27 24.49 16.53
N PRO A 122 -5.24 23.78 17.15
CA PRO A 122 -6.32 23.09 16.45
C PRO A 122 -7.12 23.95 15.47
N ALA A 123 -7.17 25.27 15.67
CA ALA A 123 -7.84 26.19 14.74
C ALA A 123 -7.19 26.22 13.34
N ASP A 124 -5.91 25.86 13.22
CA ASP A 124 -5.20 25.86 11.94
C ASP A 124 -5.68 24.73 11.01
N ALA A 125 -6.29 23.67 11.56
CA ALA A 125 -6.87 22.58 10.79
C ALA A 125 -8.00 23.04 9.85
N GLN A 126 -8.80 24.03 10.27
CA GLN A 126 -9.94 24.54 9.50
C GLN A 126 -9.50 25.31 8.26
N ASN A 127 -8.31 25.92 8.29
CA ASN A 127 -7.75 26.65 7.15
C ASN A 127 -7.28 25.71 6.03
N ASN A 128 -7.06 24.43 6.35
CA ASN A 128 -6.52 23.41 5.45
C ASN A 128 -7.58 22.44 4.89
N ALA A 129 -8.84 22.52 5.36
CA ALA A 129 -9.94 21.62 4.99
C ALA A 129 -10.33 21.63 3.49
N ASN A 130 -9.78 22.54 2.69
CA ASN A 130 -9.99 22.62 1.23
C ASN A 130 -8.97 21.81 0.40
N GLN A 131 -8.10 21.02 1.04
CA GLN A 131 -7.05 20.23 0.36
C GLN A 131 -7.24 18.71 0.42
N SER A 132 -8.40 18.22 0.86
CA SER A 132 -8.73 16.79 0.72
C SER A 132 -8.93 16.49 -0.78
N ILE A 133 -7.96 15.81 -1.39
CA ILE A 133 -8.21 15.09 -2.64
C ILE A 133 -9.25 14.03 -2.30
N GLU A 134 -10.39 14.03 -3.00
CA GLU A 134 -11.32 12.90 -2.97
C GLU A 134 -10.59 11.68 -3.55
N ILE A 135 -9.87 10.97 -2.69
CA ILE A 135 -9.49 9.59 -2.97
C ILE A 135 -10.81 8.82 -2.90
N GLY A 136 -11.17 8.16 -4.01
CA GLY A 136 -12.41 7.40 -4.15
C GLY A 136 -12.77 6.65 -2.86
N GLY A 137 -14.06 6.69 -2.51
CA GLY A 137 -14.58 6.51 -1.15
C GLY A 137 -13.79 5.57 -0.25
N THR A 138 -13.34 6.08 0.90
CA THR A 138 -12.66 5.32 1.96
C THR A 138 -13.64 4.51 2.82
N MET A 139 -14.89 4.42 2.39
CA MET A 139 -15.97 3.72 3.07
C MET A 139 -16.34 2.49 2.27
N LEU A 140 -16.22 1.32 2.91
CA LEU A 140 -16.66 0.07 2.31
C LEU A 140 -18.16 0.20 1.97
N PRO A 141 -18.57 -0.12 0.73
CA PRO A 141 -19.98 -0.10 0.36
C PRO A 141 -20.82 -1.01 1.26
N PRO A 142 -22.15 -0.77 1.41
CA PRO A 142 -23.02 -1.65 2.20
C PRO A 142 -23.01 -3.12 1.77
N SER A 143 -22.60 -3.41 0.53
CA SER A 143 -22.40 -4.77 0.03
C SER A 143 -21.30 -5.53 0.77
N GLY A 144 -20.38 -4.82 1.45
CA GLY A 144 -19.20 -5.40 2.06
C GLY A 144 -18.05 -5.67 1.07
N TRP A 145 -18.12 -5.11 -0.15
CA TRP A 145 -17.15 -5.30 -1.23
C TRP A 145 -16.76 -3.95 -1.84
N TRP A 146 -15.48 -3.70 -2.02
CA TRP A 146 -14.95 -2.52 -2.70
C TRP A 146 -15.37 -2.43 -4.18
N ILE A 147 -15.64 -3.55 -4.83
CA ILE A 147 -16.12 -3.61 -6.22
C ILE A 147 -17.63 -3.28 -6.38
N GLY A 148 -18.34 -2.99 -5.27
CA GLY A 148 -19.80 -2.95 -5.21
C GLY A 148 -20.39 -4.35 -5.07
N ASP A 149 -21.70 -4.53 -5.25
CA ASP A 149 -22.31 -5.87 -5.23
C ASP A 149 -21.67 -6.77 -6.30
N PRO A 150 -21.05 -7.91 -5.91
CA PRO A 150 -20.51 -8.87 -6.86
C PRO A 150 -21.63 -9.68 -7.53
N ASP A 151 -21.45 -10.01 -8.80
CA ASP A 151 -22.36 -10.87 -9.55
C ASP A 151 -22.10 -12.36 -9.26
N LEU A 152 -20.85 -12.69 -8.90
CA LEU A 152 -20.45 -14.02 -8.47
C LEU A 152 -19.52 -13.92 -7.26
N VAL A 153 -19.82 -14.71 -6.23
CA VAL A 153 -18.93 -14.90 -5.08
C VAL A 153 -18.51 -16.36 -5.03
N VAL A 154 -17.20 -16.58 -4.90
CA VAL A 154 -16.61 -17.90 -4.65
C VAL A 154 -15.82 -17.85 -3.35
N GLN A 155 -15.66 -18.98 -2.69
CA GLN A 155 -14.96 -19.06 -1.41
C GLN A 155 -14.36 -20.43 -1.21
N PHE A 156 -13.56 -20.60 -0.16
CA PHE A 156 -13.17 -21.94 0.26
C PHE A 156 -14.40 -22.80 0.58
N GLN A 157 -14.29 -24.08 0.23
CA GLN A 157 -15.37 -25.04 0.47
C GLN A 157 -15.63 -25.23 1.97
N GLU A 158 -14.57 -25.19 2.78
CA GLU A 158 -14.60 -25.26 4.23
C GLU A 158 -13.48 -24.38 4.81
N PRO A 159 -13.59 -23.93 6.07
CA PRO A 159 -12.52 -23.17 6.71
C PRO A 159 -11.22 -23.97 6.75
N ILE A 160 -10.10 -23.31 6.46
CA ILE A 160 -8.76 -23.87 6.60
C ILE A 160 -8.21 -23.46 7.95
N HIS A 161 -7.84 -24.45 8.76
CA HIS A 161 -7.18 -24.22 10.03
C HIS A 161 -5.66 -24.09 9.85
N VAL A 162 -5.09 -22.95 10.23
CA VAL A 162 -3.65 -22.71 10.32
C VAL A 162 -3.25 -22.80 11.79
N GLY A 163 -2.57 -23.89 12.16
CA GLY A 163 -2.29 -24.23 13.56
C GLY A 163 -1.33 -23.29 14.29
N ASP A 164 -1.31 -23.41 15.62
CA ASP A 164 -0.43 -22.66 16.54
C ASP A 164 1.07 -22.76 16.18
N ASP A 165 1.49 -23.89 15.63
CA ASP A 165 2.88 -24.23 15.28
C ASP A 165 3.26 -23.85 13.84
N VAL A 166 2.30 -23.37 13.05
CA VAL A 166 2.53 -22.95 11.66
C VAL A 166 2.90 -21.47 11.63
N GLU A 167 4.15 -21.20 11.25
CA GLU A 167 4.66 -19.86 10.98
C GLU A 167 4.47 -19.48 9.50
N ASP A 168 4.85 -20.37 8.60
CA ASP A 168 4.84 -20.17 7.14
C ASP A 168 4.25 -21.41 6.46
N TRP A 169 3.22 -21.20 5.62
CA TRP A 169 2.59 -22.29 4.88
C TRP A 169 1.98 -21.79 3.57
N GLN A 170 2.26 -22.51 2.47
CA GLN A 170 1.86 -22.10 1.11
C GLN A 170 0.96 -23.11 0.39
N PRO A 171 -0.30 -23.33 0.84
CA PRO A 171 -1.19 -24.29 0.20
C PRO A 171 -1.81 -23.73 -1.09
N THR A 172 -2.15 -24.63 -2.01
CA THR A 172 -3.06 -24.30 -3.12
C THR A 172 -4.46 -24.77 -2.76
N VAL A 173 -5.41 -23.84 -2.78
CA VAL A 173 -6.78 -24.04 -2.30
C VAL A 173 -7.75 -23.81 -3.45
N ARG A 174 -8.78 -24.65 -3.55
CA ARG A 174 -9.83 -24.51 -4.55
C ARG A 174 -10.96 -23.62 -4.03
N MET A 175 -11.49 -22.76 -4.89
CA MET A 175 -12.70 -21.98 -4.65
C MET A 175 -13.81 -22.46 -5.59
N PRO A 176 -14.68 -23.41 -5.18
CA PRO A 176 -15.75 -23.88 -6.05
C PRO A 176 -16.74 -22.76 -6.40
N VAL A 177 -17.20 -22.77 -7.66
CA VAL A 177 -18.33 -21.94 -8.09
C VAL A 177 -19.63 -22.57 -7.55
N PRO A 178 -20.50 -21.78 -6.88
CA PRO A 178 -21.80 -22.28 -6.44
C PRO A 178 -22.63 -22.81 -7.62
N GLU A 179 -23.37 -23.90 -7.41
CA GLU A 179 -24.17 -24.53 -8.46
C GLU A 179 -25.19 -23.54 -9.04
N GLY A 180 -25.19 -23.39 -10.37
CA GLY A 180 -26.08 -22.49 -11.09
C GLY A 180 -25.73 -20.99 -11.00
N ALA A 181 -24.67 -20.61 -10.28
CA ALA A 181 -24.26 -19.20 -10.17
C ALA A 181 -23.52 -18.67 -11.41
N HIS A 182 -22.99 -19.57 -12.25
CA HIS A 182 -22.32 -19.23 -13.49
C HIS A 182 -22.59 -20.32 -14.52
N THR A 183 -23.29 -19.98 -15.60
CA THR A 183 -23.83 -20.95 -16.58
C THR A 183 -23.42 -20.64 -18.02
N GLU A 184 -22.63 -19.59 -18.23
CA GLU A 184 -22.12 -19.19 -19.54
C GLU A 184 -20.84 -18.38 -19.35
N PRO A 185 -19.95 -18.28 -20.35
CA PRO A 185 -18.75 -17.46 -20.23
C PRO A 185 -19.08 -15.98 -20.04
N LYS A 186 -18.40 -15.31 -19.10
CA LYS A 186 -18.60 -13.87 -18.81
C LYS A 186 -17.28 -13.13 -18.69
N TRP A 187 -17.26 -11.89 -19.13
CA TRP A 187 -16.09 -11.01 -19.02
C TRP A 187 -16.07 -10.34 -17.65
N ILE A 188 -14.95 -10.48 -16.93
CA ILE A 188 -14.72 -9.85 -15.64
C ILE A 188 -14.30 -8.40 -15.87
N SER A 189 -15.02 -7.45 -15.27
CA SER A 189 -14.67 -6.03 -15.22
C SER A 189 -13.93 -5.67 -13.92
N LYS A 190 -14.29 -6.33 -12.81
CA LYS A 190 -13.65 -6.17 -11.51
C LYS A 190 -13.54 -7.49 -10.77
N ALA A 191 -12.49 -7.66 -9.99
CA ALA A 191 -12.31 -8.78 -9.07
C ALA A 191 -11.76 -8.30 -7.73
N GLU A 192 -12.21 -8.93 -6.66
CA GLU A 192 -11.77 -8.63 -5.31
C GLU A 192 -11.47 -9.92 -4.56
N LEU A 193 -10.30 -9.98 -3.95
CA LEU A 193 -9.94 -11.02 -2.99
C LEU A 193 -10.19 -10.45 -1.59
N ASP A 194 -10.90 -11.22 -0.77
CA ASP A 194 -11.21 -10.89 0.63
C ASP A 194 -10.59 -11.99 1.52
N PRO A 195 -9.34 -11.77 1.97
CA PRO A 195 -8.63 -12.71 2.84
C PRO A 195 -9.32 -12.84 4.19
N GLY A 196 -9.27 -14.02 4.80
CA GLY A 196 -9.86 -14.24 6.13
C GLY A 196 -9.19 -13.46 7.27
N GLY A 197 -8.06 -12.78 7.02
CA GLY A 197 -7.42 -11.88 7.96
C GLY A 197 -5.94 -11.58 7.65
N PRO A 198 -5.24 -10.90 8.57
CA PRO A 198 -3.87 -10.43 8.36
C PRO A 198 -2.80 -11.53 8.38
N HIS A 199 -3.16 -12.77 8.74
CA HIS A 199 -2.30 -13.96 8.69
C HIS A 199 -2.02 -14.45 7.26
N VAL A 200 -2.73 -13.91 6.26
CA VAL A 200 -2.46 -14.16 4.85
C VAL A 200 -1.43 -13.15 4.37
N HIS A 201 -0.21 -13.57 4.06
CA HIS A 201 0.82 -12.70 3.51
C HIS A 201 0.53 -12.31 2.05
N HIS A 202 0.10 -13.27 1.22
CA HIS A 202 -0.45 -13.00 -0.10
C HIS A 202 -1.28 -14.16 -0.66
N ILE A 203 -2.01 -13.87 -1.73
CA ILE A 203 -2.85 -14.80 -2.49
C ILE A 203 -2.52 -14.63 -3.97
N VAL A 204 -2.20 -15.71 -4.68
CA VAL A 204 -2.01 -15.69 -6.13
C VAL A 204 -3.13 -16.48 -6.80
N SER A 205 -3.86 -15.83 -7.70
CA SER A 205 -4.95 -16.43 -8.46
C SER A 205 -4.70 -16.37 -9.96
N SER A 206 -5.14 -17.41 -10.66
CA SER A 206 -5.18 -17.45 -12.13
C SER A 206 -6.18 -16.48 -12.76
N HIS A 207 -7.25 -16.07 -12.05
CA HIS A 207 -8.32 -15.22 -12.59
C HIS A 207 -8.46 -13.86 -11.89
N MET A 208 -7.80 -13.69 -10.73
CA MET A 208 -7.96 -12.53 -9.84
C MET A 208 -6.64 -11.81 -9.58
N GLY A 209 -5.55 -12.20 -10.23
CA GLY A 209 -4.23 -11.62 -10.01
C GLY A 209 -3.66 -11.94 -8.62
N VAL A 210 -2.92 -10.99 -8.04
CA VAL A 210 -2.24 -11.16 -6.74
C VAL A 210 -2.90 -10.29 -5.66
N GLY A 211 -3.58 -10.93 -4.72
CA GLY A 211 -4.04 -10.27 -3.49
C GLY A 211 -2.89 -10.15 -2.50
N VAL A 212 -2.65 -8.94 -2.01
CA VAL A 212 -1.81 -8.72 -0.82
C VAL A 212 -2.61 -7.89 0.16
N PRO A 213 -2.44 -8.10 1.47
CA PRO A 213 -3.08 -7.24 2.43
C PRO A 213 -2.72 -5.77 2.23
N GLY A 214 -3.72 -4.89 2.35
CA GLY A 214 -3.60 -3.46 2.07
C GLY A 214 -3.72 -3.08 0.59
N ARG A 215 -3.87 -4.03 -0.34
CA ARG A 215 -4.14 -3.75 -1.75
C ARG A 215 -5.64 -3.84 -2.04
N GLY A 216 -6.17 -2.80 -2.69
CA GLY A 216 -7.56 -2.76 -3.12
C GLY A 216 -7.89 -3.74 -4.26
N PRO A 217 -9.15 -3.78 -4.70
CA PRO A 217 -9.59 -4.70 -5.74
C PRO A 217 -8.93 -4.43 -7.09
N PHE A 218 -8.94 -5.45 -7.94
CA PHE A 218 -8.59 -5.31 -9.34
C PHE A 218 -9.77 -4.73 -10.11
N THR A 219 -9.60 -3.53 -10.65
CA THR A 219 -10.56 -2.89 -11.56
C THR A 219 -9.87 -2.69 -12.91
N TYR A 220 -10.39 -3.33 -13.95
CA TYR A 220 -9.89 -3.16 -15.30
C TYR A 220 -10.39 -1.83 -15.89
N PRO A 221 -9.62 -1.18 -16.79
CA PRO A 221 -10.13 -0.05 -17.55
C PRO A 221 -11.38 -0.44 -18.36
N GLU A 222 -12.21 0.54 -18.69
CA GLU A 222 -13.40 0.32 -19.53
C GLU A 222 -13.01 -0.35 -20.86
N GLY A 223 -13.71 -1.42 -21.22
CA GLY A 223 -13.44 -2.22 -22.42
C GLY A 223 -12.33 -3.26 -22.25
N TRP A 224 -11.72 -3.38 -21.07
CA TRP A 224 -10.72 -4.40 -20.76
C TRP A 224 -11.31 -5.48 -19.87
N GLY A 225 -11.07 -6.75 -20.19
CA GLY A 225 -11.62 -7.83 -19.37
C GLY A 225 -10.88 -9.15 -19.46
N VAL A 226 -11.00 -9.94 -18.40
CA VAL A 226 -10.58 -11.34 -18.35
C VAL A 226 -11.80 -12.22 -18.58
N LEU A 227 -11.73 -13.19 -19.49
CA LEU A 227 -12.83 -14.12 -19.71
C LEU A 227 -12.87 -15.18 -18.61
N LEU A 228 -13.98 -15.25 -17.86
CA LEU A 228 -14.29 -16.39 -17.00
C LEU A 228 -15.10 -17.42 -17.81
N PRO A 229 -14.56 -18.61 -18.10
CA PRO A 229 -15.28 -19.62 -18.89
C PRO A 229 -16.50 -20.17 -18.10
N GLU A 230 -17.43 -20.84 -18.79
CA GLU A 230 -18.68 -21.39 -18.22
C GLU A 230 -18.46 -22.30 -17.01
N ASN A 231 -17.41 -23.13 -17.02
CA ASN A 231 -17.07 -24.04 -15.93
C ASN A 231 -15.63 -23.78 -15.47
N PRO A 232 -15.38 -22.68 -14.74
CA PRO A 232 -14.04 -22.25 -14.42
C PRO A 232 -13.45 -23.11 -13.30
N PHE A 233 -12.19 -23.49 -13.46
CA PHE A 233 -11.42 -24.11 -12.39
C PHE A 233 -10.67 -23.02 -11.61
N ILE A 234 -11.26 -22.58 -10.50
CA ILE A 234 -10.72 -21.49 -9.69
C ILE A 234 -9.92 -22.07 -8.52
N THR A 235 -8.63 -21.73 -8.49
CA THR A 235 -7.72 -22.00 -7.39
C THR A 235 -6.96 -20.75 -7.01
N VAL A 236 -6.56 -20.69 -5.75
CA VAL A 236 -5.62 -19.70 -5.24
C VAL A 236 -4.44 -20.40 -4.59
N ASN A 237 -3.24 -19.88 -4.81
CA ASN A 237 -2.08 -20.20 -3.99
C ASN A 237 -2.07 -19.22 -2.82
N MET A 238 -2.32 -19.74 -1.62
CA MET A 238 -2.25 -18.98 -0.39
C MET A 238 -0.82 -18.99 0.12
N HIS A 239 -0.38 -17.89 0.72
CA HIS A 239 0.82 -17.84 1.52
C HIS A 239 0.43 -17.27 2.88
N TYR A 240 0.38 -18.16 3.89
CA TYR A 240 0.15 -17.79 5.27
C TYR A 240 1.47 -17.46 5.95
N HIS A 241 1.52 -16.35 6.69
CA HIS A 241 2.62 -16.02 7.58
C HIS A 241 2.07 -15.42 8.88
N LYS A 242 2.35 -16.05 10.02
CA LYS A 242 1.88 -15.57 11.33
C LYS A 242 2.85 -15.92 12.45
N ASP A 243 2.73 -15.20 13.56
CA ASP A 243 3.40 -15.58 14.81
C ASP A 243 2.96 -16.99 15.27
N THR A 244 3.89 -17.72 15.88
CA THR A 244 3.63 -19.05 16.45
C THR A 244 3.50 -19.01 17.97
N GLY A 245 2.75 -19.96 18.51
CA GLY A 245 2.59 -20.13 19.96
C GLY A 245 1.15 -20.49 20.37
N PRO A 246 0.94 -20.82 21.66
CA PRO A 246 -0.36 -21.24 22.16
C PRO A 246 -1.45 -20.20 21.90
N GLY A 247 -2.51 -20.60 21.20
CA GLY A 247 -3.66 -19.74 20.89
C GLY A 247 -3.46 -18.78 19.72
N THR A 248 -2.41 -18.99 18.90
CA THR A 248 -2.18 -18.21 17.67
C THR A 248 -2.82 -18.85 16.44
N GLY A 249 -3.42 -20.03 16.57
CA GLY A 249 -4.12 -20.72 15.50
C GLY A 249 -5.32 -19.91 14.99
N VAL A 250 -5.49 -19.92 13.67
CA VAL A 250 -6.52 -19.14 12.98
C VAL A 250 -7.27 -20.02 11.99
N ASP A 251 -8.56 -19.75 11.83
CA ASP A 251 -9.37 -20.34 10.78
C ASP A 251 -9.57 -19.32 9.68
N ASP A 252 -9.35 -19.74 8.44
CA ASP A 252 -9.43 -18.89 7.27
C ASP A 252 -10.54 -19.38 6.32
N LEU A 253 -11.46 -18.49 5.96
CA LEU A 253 -12.51 -18.74 4.97
C LEU A 253 -12.45 -17.66 3.88
N THR A 254 -11.26 -17.49 3.30
CA THR A 254 -11.03 -16.52 2.23
C THR A 254 -12.06 -16.70 1.11
N ARG A 255 -12.55 -15.56 0.61
CA ARG A 255 -13.53 -15.48 -0.47
C ARG A 255 -13.08 -14.49 -1.55
N ALA A 256 -13.77 -14.54 -2.68
CA ALA A 256 -13.52 -13.65 -3.80
C ALA A 256 -14.82 -13.27 -4.51
N GLY A 257 -14.90 -12.01 -4.92
CA GLY A 257 -16.02 -11.44 -5.65
C GLY A 257 -15.63 -11.09 -7.08
N PHE A 258 -16.52 -11.36 -8.02
CA PHE A 258 -16.39 -10.96 -9.41
C PHE A 258 -17.54 -10.03 -9.79
N LYS A 259 -17.21 -8.99 -10.54
CA LYS A 259 -18.17 -8.18 -11.26
C LYS A 259 -17.98 -8.40 -12.75
N PHE A 260 -19.06 -8.67 -13.46
CA PHE A 260 -19.05 -8.89 -14.89
C PHE A 260 -19.42 -7.62 -15.65
N TYR A 261 -19.13 -7.63 -16.95
CA TYR A 261 -19.74 -6.71 -17.89
C TYR A 261 -21.20 -7.11 -18.17
N GLU A 262 -22.03 -6.13 -18.50
CA GLU A 262 -23.43 -6.33 -18.84
C GLU A 262 -23.58 -6.81 -20.30
N GLU A 263 -24.73 -7.40 -20.63
CA GLU A 263 -25.01 -7.79 -22.01
C GLU A 263 -25.03 -6.56 -22.93
N GLY A 264 -24.20 -6.58 -23.96
CA GLY A 264 -24.05 -5.49 -24.92
C GLY A 264 -22.88 -4.55 -24.66
N ASP A 265 -22.20 -4.68 -23.52
CA ASP A 265 -20.91 -4.02 -23.29
C ASP A 265 -19.86 -4.54 -24.28
N VAL A 266 -19.00 -3.64 -24.74
CA VAL A 266 -17.95 -3.95 -25.71
C VAL A 266 -16.64 -4.20 -24.97
N ILE A 267 -15.99 -5.32 -25.30
CA ILE A 267 -14.64 -5.64 -24.83
C ILE A 267 -13.69 -5.36 -25.99
N ASP A 268 -12.93 -4.29 -25.86
CA ASP A 268 -11.91 -3.87 -26.82
C ASP A 268 -10.59 -4.64 -26.61
N TYR A 269 -10.27 -4.99 -25.36
CA TYR A 269 -9.00 -5.60 -24.97
C TYR A 269 -9.18 -6.83 -24.07
N VAL A 270 -8.66 -7.96 -24.52
CA VAL A 270 -8.55 -9.17 -23.71
C VAL A 270 -7.34 -9.03 -22.79
N VAL A 271 -7.58 -9.15 -21.49
CA VAL A 271 -6.51 -9.11 -20.48
C VAL A 271 -5.97 -10.52 -20.27
N GLU A 272 -4.67 -10.66 -20.47
CA GLU A 272 -3.93 -11.89 -20.19
C GLU A 272 -2.83 -11.64 -19.17
N THR A 273 -2.60 -12.61 -18.29
CA THR A 273 -1.49 -12.59 -17.32
C THR A 273 -0.43 -13.59 -17.74
N ASN A 274 0.72 -13.08 -18.19
CA ASN A 274 1.87 -13.89 -18.54
C ASN A 274 2.88 -13.95 -17.39
N LEU A 275 3.17 -15.15 -16.91
CA LEU A 275 4.24 -15.39 -15.95
C LEU A 275 5.52 -15.72 -16.71
N LEU A 276 6.57 -14.90 -16.52
CA LEU A 276 7.89 -15.10 -17.11
C LEU A 276 8.88 -15.61 -16.06
N PRO A 277 8.85 -16.92 -15.71
CA PRO A 277 9.67 -17.43 -14.62
C PRO A 277 11.15 -17.48 -15.02
N HIS A 278 12.01 -16.93 -14.17
CA HIS A 278 13.45 -17.12 -14.29
C HIS A 278 13.82 -18.46 -13.64
N ARG A 279 14.13 -19.49 -14.45
CA ARG A 279 14.48 -20.84 -13.97
C ARG A 279 15.87 -21.25 -14.45
N GLY A 280 16.49 -22.19 -13.75
CA GLY A 280 17.72 -22.85 -14.20
C GLY A 280 19.01 -22.04 -14.05
N TRP A 281 19.03 -21.03 -13.19
CA TRP A 281 20.21 -20.23 -12.84
C TRP A 281 20.66 -20.51 -11.40
N THR A 282 21.87 -20.10 -11.06
CA THR A 282 22.42 -20.22 -9.71
C THR A 282 23.32 -19.03 -9.44
N ILE A 283 23.06 -18.30 -8.34
CA ILE A 283 23.96 -17.24 -7.87
C ILE A 283 25.21 -17.91 -7.28
N PRO A 284 26.42 -17.64 -7.82
CA PRO A 284 27.64 -18.18 -7.24
C PRO A 284 27.82 -17.71 -5.79
N ALA A 285 28.18 -18.62 -4.89
CA ALA A 285 28.40 -18.29 -3.49
C ALA A 285 29.46 -17.18 -3.35
N GLY A 286 29.12 -16.13 -2.60
CA GLY A 286 30.00 -14.98 -2.38
C GLY A 286 30.03 -13.95 -3.52
N ALA A 287 29.25 -14.13 -4.58
CA ALA A 287 29.08 -13.10 -5.59
C ALA A 287 28.38 -11.87 -4.97
N SER A 288 28.95 -10.67 -5.19
CA SER A 288 28.35 -9.41 -4.74
C SER A 288 27.06 -9.04 -5.51
N ASN A 289 26.92 -9.58 -6.72
CA ASN A 289 25.79 -9.37 -7.61
C ASN A 289 25.75 -10.49 -8.67
N HIS A 290 24.57 -10.75 -9.22
CA HIS A 290 24.37 -11.72 -10.29
C HIS A 290 23.17 -11.29 -11.13
N GLU A 291 23.35 -11.25 -12.44
CA GLU A 291 22.32 -10.82 -13.38
C GLU A 291 21.68 -12.05 -14.03
N VAL A 292 20.35 -12.09 -14.05
CA VAL A 292 19.58 -13.13 -14.73
C VAL A 292 18.61 -12.46 -15.66
N ASN A 293 18.76 -12.72 -16.95
CA ASN A 293 17.88 -12.17 -17.99
C ASN A 293 16.94 -13.25 -18.51
N ASN A 294 15.73 -12.83 -18.83
CA ASN A 294 14.77 -13.63 -19.57
C ASN A 294 14.15 -12.72 -20.64
N SER A 295 13.81 -13.28 -21.79
CA SER A 295 13.20 -12.55 -22.91
C SER A 295 11.95 -13.28 -23.35
N PHE A 296 10.94 -12.50 -23.71
CA PHE A 296 9.70 -13.01 -24.27
C PHE A 296 9.40 -12.24 -25.55
N ASP A 297 9.21 -12.97 -26.65
CA ASP A 297 8.87 -12.39 -27.93
C ASP A 297 7.36 -12.13 -27.96
N ILE A 298 6.97 -10.90 -28.23
CA ILE A 298 5.58 -10.50 -28.37
C ILE A 298 5.25 -10.52 -29.86
N GLU A 299 4.28 -11.35 -30.25
CA GLU A 299 3.92 -11.60 -31.65
C GLU A 299 2.95 -10.55 -32.24
N GLU A 300 2.27 -9.78 -31.39
CA GLU A 300 1.31 -8.75 -31.77
C GLU A 300 1.44 -7.49 -30.90
N ASP A 301 0.82 -6.39 -31.32
CA ASP A 301 0.83 -5.16 -30.52
C ASP A 301 0.00 -5.37 -29.24
N ILE A 302 0.64 -5.25 -28.08
CA ILE A 302 -0.02 -5.35 -26.77
C ILE A 302 0.15 -4.06 -25.97
N TYR A 303 -0.77 -3.82 -25.04
CA TYR A 303 -0.61 -2.83 -24.00
C TYR A 303 -0.20 -3.50 -22.68
N LEU A 304 0.87 -2.98 -22.06
CA LEU A 304 1.27 -3.41 -20.72
C LEU A 304 0.36 -2.77 -19.67
N LEU A 305 -0.60 -3.52 -19.14
CA LEU A 305 -1.52 -3.03 -18.12
C LEU A 305 -0.88 -2.95 -16.73
N SER A 306 -0.13 -3.98 -16.35
CA SER A 306 0.54 -4.03 -15.06
C SER A 306 1.75 -4.96 -15.10
N MET A 307 2.73 -4.70 -14.21
CA MET A 307 3.91 -5.54 -14.04
C MET A 307 4.19 -5.73 -12.55
N GLY A 308 4.37 -6.98 -12.14
CA GLY A 308 4.69 -7.36 -10.76
C GLY A 308 6.01 -8.12 -10.70
N PRO A 309 7.16 -7.45 -10.49
CA PRO A 309 8.41 -8.15 -10.26
C PRO A 309 8.37 -8.91 -8.93
N HIS A 310 8.93 -10.11 -8.90
CA HIS A 310 8.99 -10.97 -7.72
C HIS A 310 10.34 -11.69 -7.64
N MET A 311 10.98 -11.65 -6.47
CA MET A 311 12.25 -12.33 -6.17
C MET A 311 12.33 -12.69 -4.68
N HIS A 312 13.18 -13.66 -4.34
CA HIS A 312 13.54 -14.05 -2.96
C HIS A 312 14.98 -13.64 -2.66
#